data_AF-A0A2V7V4X9-F1
#
_entry.id   AF-A0A2V7V4X9-F1
#
_cell.length_a   1.000
_cell.length_b   1.000
_cell.length_c   1.000
_cell.angle_alpha   90.00
_cell.angle_beta   90.00
_cell.angle_gamma   90.00
#
_symmetry.space_group_name_H-M   'P 1'
#
loop_
_entity.id
_entity.type
_entity.pdbx_description
1 polymer ?
#
loop_
_entity_poly.entity_id
_entity_poly.type
_entity_poly.pdbx_seq_one_letter_code
_entity_poly.pdbx_strand_id
1 'polypeptide(L)'
;MIPGVRRPPDLLPFVTVDRRTRTPLYRQIYDGYREAIVGGRLRPGQRLPSTRALAAELGISRIPVLGAFEQLLAEGYFESRVGAGTFVARSLPANLFDAGHREAVSDQRTRRGRRVLPRNPGVRLRAPEPWLQGWGAFRVSQPAVERFPFAAWSRLLARHCRNPRAALLHYGDPMGHRPFREAVAAYLRTARGVRGEARQVMVVSGSQQALAITARVLLEPGDRVWVEEPGYGGARDALMMAGARLVPVPVDHEGLEVAAGVAGGGKARAAYVTPSHQYPLGVTMSASRRLQLLAWARRSGSWIIEDDYDSEYRYQSLPVAALQGLDHDGRVVYIGTFSKVLFPALRLGYLVVPPDLVDRFAAVR
;
A
#
# COMPACT_ATOMS: atom_id res chain seq x y z
N MET A 1 26.00 36.48 -63.83
CA MET A 1 26.59 36.61 -62.48
C MET A 1 25.84 37.70 -61.71
N ILE A 2 24.93 37.31 -60.80
CA ILE A 2 24.26 38.11 -59.75
C ILE A 2 23.93 37.12 -58.60
N PRO A 3 23.99 37.51 -57.31
CA PRO A 3 24.77 36.81 -56.28
C PRO A 3 23.99 35.93 -55.27
N GLY A 4 24.82 35.21 -54.50
CA GLY A 4 24.56 34.21 -53.46
C GLY A 4 23.28 34.26 -52.62
N VAL A 5 22.61 33.12 -52.57
CA VAL A 5 21.78 32.71 -51.43
C VAL A 5 22.71 32.01 -50.42
N ARG A 6 23.06 32.70 -49.33
CA ARG A 6 23.71 32.08 -48.16
C ARG A 6 22.78 31.01 -47.60
N ARG A 7 23.15 29.73 -47.71
CA ARG A 7 22.54 28.65 -46.91
C ARG A 7 23.05 28.78 -45.47
N PRO A 8 22.18 28.89 -44.45
CA PRO A 8 22.64 28.75 -43.06
C PRO A 8 23.10 27.30 -42.80
N PRO A 9 24.11 27.07 -41.94
CA PRO A 9 24.79 25.77 -41.82
C PRO A 9 24.04 24.68 -41.03
N ASP A 10 22.80 24.93 -40.58
CA ASP A 10 22.23 24.23 -39.42
C ASP A 10 21.09 23.22 -39.71
N LEU A 11 20.88 22.82 -40.96
CA LEU A 11 19.75 21.95 -41.35
C LEU A 11 20.25 20.63 -41.97
N LEU A 12 20.70 19.72 -41.10
CA LEU A 12 20.60 18.28 -41.34
C LEU A 12 19.42 17.76 -40.51
N PRO A 13 18.70 16.72 -40.94
CA PRO A 13 17.54 16.25 -40.19
C PRO A 13 18.03 15.65 -38.87
N PHE A 14 17.63 16.25 -37.74
CA PHE A 14 17.94 15.75 -36.40
C PHE A 14 17.31 14.37 -36.11
N VAL A 15 16.46 13.88 -37.02
CA VAL A 15 15.73 12.63 -36.90
C VAL A 15 15.80 11.87 -38.22
N THR A 16 16.21 10.61 -38.17
CA THR A 16 16.10 9.67 -39.29
C THR A 16 14.88 8.78 -39.08
N VAL A 17 14.20 8.41 -40.17
CA VAL A 17 13.03 7.52 -40.12
C VAL A 17 13.30 6.26 -40.93
N ASP A 18 12.96 5.10 -40.38
CA ASP A 18 13.06 3.80 -41.04
C ASP A 18 11.67 3.18 -41.23
N ARG A 19 11.27 3.04 -42.50
CA ARG A 19 10.00 2.44 -42.93
C ARG A 19 9.94 0.93 -42.75
N ARG A 20 11.07 0.27 -42.53
CA ARG A 20 11.17 -1.19 -42.36
C ARG A 20 10.86 -1.62 -40.92
N THR A 21 10.84 -0.68 -39.98
CA THR A 21 10.52 -0.96 -38.59
C THR A 21 9.01 -1.07 -38.36
N ARG A 22 8.62 -1.78 -37.31
CA ARG A 22 7.21 -1.86 -36.85
C ARG A 22 6.73 -0.58 -36.17
N THR A 23 7.62 0.38 -35.93
CA THR A 23 7.31 1.64 -35.25
C THR A 23 6.70 2.62 -36.25
N PRO A 24 5.50 3.18 -36.00
CA PRO A 24 4.91 4.16 -36.90
C PRO A 24 5.79 5.40 -37.08
N LEU A 25 5.82 5.96 -38.30
CA LEU A 25 6.70 7.09 -38.65
C LEU A 25 6.52 8.31 -37.74
N TYR A 26 5.29 8.63 -37.32
CA TYR A 26 5.03 9.75 -36.42
C TYR A 26 5.72 9.55 -35.06
N ARG A 27 5.77 8.31 -34.55
CA ARG A 27 6.41 7.97 -33.28
C ARG A 27 7.93 8.06 -33.40
N GLN A 28 8.51 7.62 -34.53
CA GLN A 28 9.94 7.77 -34.79
C GLN A 28 10.36 9.25 -34.82
N ILE A 29 9.56 10.10 -35.47
CA ILE A 29 9.79 11.55 -35.53
C ILE A 29 9.70 12.16 -34.14
N TYR A 30 8.64 11.81 -33.40
CA TYR A 30 8.43 12.25 -32.02
C TYR A 30 9.60 11.85 -31.10
N ASP A 31 9.98 10.58 -31.09
CA ASP A 31 11.07 10.06 -30.26
C ASP A 31 12.41 10.71 -30.62
N GLY A 32 12.71 10.88 -31.92
CA GLY A 32 13.94 11.52 -32.37
C GLY A 32 14.06 12.97 -31.92
N TYR A 33 12.99 13.76 -32.03
CA TYR A 33 12.99 15.14 -31.54
C TYR A 33 13.06 15.19 -30.01
N ARG A 34 12.33 14.33 -29.30
CA ARG A 34 12.38 14.24 -27.83
C ARG A 34 13.79 13.92 -27.35
N GLU A 35 14.45 12.93 -27.94
CA GLU A 35 15.83 12.54 -27.61
C GLU A 35 16.83 13.64 -27.95
N ALA A 36 16.64 14.35 -29.07
CA ALA A 36 17.49 15.46 -29.43
C ALA A 36 17.37 16.63 -28.44
N ILE A 37 16.18 16.91 -27.92
CA ILE A 37 15.96 17.95 -26.90
C ILE A 37 16.52 17.50 -25.54
N VAL A 38 16.15 16.30 -25.06
CA VAL A 38 16.60 15.78 -23.75
C VAL A 38 18.11 15.55 -23.72
N GLY A 39 18.70 15.11 -24.83
CA GLY A 39 20.14 14.94 -24.98
C GLY A 39 20.91 16.25 -25.20
N GLY A 40 20.23 17.40 -25.13
CA GLY A 40 20.85 18.72 -25.23
C GLY A 40 21.30 19.15 -26.64
N ARG A 41 20.97 18.37 -27.67
CA ARG A 41 21.31 18.66 -29.09
C ARG A 41 20.45 19.77 -29.69
N LEU A 42 19.20 19.88 -29.24
CA LEU A 42 18.28 20.96 -29.63
C LEU A 42 18.04 21.90 -28.44
N ARG A 43 18.49 23.16 -28.56
CA ARG A 43 18.47 24.12 -27.45
C ARG A 43 17.11 24.81 -27.30
N PRO A 44 16.74 25.25 -26.08
CA PRO A 44 15.54 26.04 -25.87
C PRO A 44 15.51 27.29 -26.76
N GLY A 45 14.37 27.56 -27.39
CA GLY A 45 14.19 28.67 -28.32
C GLY A 45 14.77 28.45 -29.72
N GLN A 46 15.38 27.30 -30.01
CA GLN A 46 15.83 26.95 -31.36
C GLN A 46 14.63 26.79 -32.30
N ARG A 47 14.72 27.40 -33.49
CA ARG A 47 13.67 27.30 -34.51
C ARG A 47 13.71 25.95 -35.20
N LEU A 48 12.54 25.37 -35.43
CA LEU A 48 12.38 24.07 -36.08
C LEU A 48 11.90 24.24 -37.53
N PRO A 49 12.21 23.28 -38.42
CA PRO A 49 11.64 23.27 -39.76
C PRO A 49 10.12 23.20 -39.72
N SER A 50 9.45 23.80 -40.71
CA SER A 50 8.00 23.64 -40.85
C SER A 50 7.64 22.17 -41.12
N THR A 51 6.42 21.76 -40.75
CA THR A 51 5.94 20.39 -41.02
C THR A 51 6.02 19.98 -42.49
N ARG A 52 5.93 20.95 -43.42
CA ARG A 52 6.07 20.72 -44.87
C ARG A 52 7.52 20.52 -45.28
N ALA A 53 8.44 21.34 -44.75
CA ALA A 53 9.87 21.24 -45.04
C ALA A 53 10.44 19.91 -44.53
N LEU A 54 10.11 19.55 -43.28
CA LEU A 54 10.55 18.31 -42.67
C LEU A 54 9.98 17.07 -43.37
N ALA A 55 8.72 17.11 -43.83
CA ALA A 55 8.14 16.01 -44.61
C ALA A 55 8.84 15.80 -45.96
N ALA A 56 9.16 16.90 -46.65
CA ALA A 56 9.91 16.86 -47.91
C ALA A 56 11.33 16.32 -47.72
N GLU A 57 12.00 16.74 -46.66
CA GLU A 57 13.37 16.30 -46.32
C GLU A 57 13.43 14.81 -45.94
N LEU A 58 12.46 14.33 -45.16
CA LEU A 58 12.34 12.90 -44.81
C LEU A 58 11.73 12.04 -45.95
N GLY A 59 11.31 12.66 -47.05
CA GLY A 59 10.69 12.00 -48.21
C GLY A 59 9.37 11.29 -47.90
N ILE A 60 8.64 11.71 -46.85
CA ILE A 60 7.38 11.10 -46.38
C ILE A 60 6.18 12.05 -46.56
N SER A 61 4.96 11.54 -46.37
CA SER A 61 3.78 12.41 -46.31
C SER A 61 3.83 13.35 -45.10
N ARG A 62 3.10 14.46 -45.16
CA ARG A 62 3.06 15.46 -44.08
C ARG A 62 2.37 14.97 -42.81
N ILE A 63 1.44 14.02 -42.92
CA ILE A 63 0.57 13.60 -41.81
C ILE A 63 1.38 13.05 -40.61
N PRO A 64 2.34 12.12 -40.77
CA PRO A 64 3.17 11.66 -39.66
C PRO A 64 3.97 12.77 -38.96
N VAL A 65 4.45 13.75 -39.73
CA VAL A 65 5.19 14.90 -39.19
C VAL A 65 4.27 15.79 -38.36
N LEU A 66 3.05 16.04 -38.85
CA LEU A 66 2.05 16.81 -38.15
C LEU A 66 1.69 16.17 -36.81
N GLY A 67 1.39 14.87 -36.80
CA GLY A 67 1.06 14.14 -35.56
C GLY A 67 2.20 14.13 -34.55
N ALA A 68 3.45 14.05 -34.99
CA ALA A 68 4.61 14.17 -34.11
C ALA A 68 4.75 15.58 -33.51
N PHE A 69 4.58 16.63 -34.33
CA PHE A 69 4.67 18.02 -33.91
C PHE A 69 3.53 18.43 -32.97
N GLU A 70 2.30 17.98 -33.25
CA GLU A 70 1.14 18.19 -32.37
C GLU A 70 1.38 17.55 -31.00
N GLN A 71 1.92 16.33 -30.96
CA GLN A 71 2.28 15.66 -29.71
C GLN A 71 3.40 16.40 -28.95
N LEU A 72 4.46 16.84 -29.64
CA LEU A 72 5.56 17.60 -29.03
C LEU A 72 5.13 18.98 -28.53
N LEU A 73 4.15 19.61 -29.18
CA LEU A 73 3.51 20.84 -28.71
C LEU A 73 2.65 20.57 -27.47
N ALA A 74 1.83 19.52 -27.51
CA ALA A 74 0.95 19.14 -26.39
C ALA A 74 1.74 18.79 -25.12
N GLU A 75 2.93 18.19 -25.26
CA GLU A 75 3.83 17.86 -24.15
C GLU A 75 4.74 19.02 -23.72
N GLY A 76 4.72 20.15 -24.45
CA GLY A 76 5.54 21.32 -24.13
C GLY A 76 7.02 21.19 -24.47
N TYR A 77 7.40 20.23 -25.32
CA TYR A 77 8.73 20.18 -25.93
C TYR A 77 8.90 21.26 -27.00
N PHE A 78 7.82 21.56 -27.72
CA PHE A 78 7.74 22.63 -28.69
C PHE A 78 6.83 23.76 -28.19
N GLU A 79 7.06 24.96 -28.72
CA GLU A 79 6.16 26.11 -28.63
C GLU A 79 5.90 26.64 -30.04
N SER A 80 4.67 27.08 -30.30
CA SER A 80 4.32 27.75 -31.57
C SER A 80 4.21 29.24 -31.33
N ARG A 81 4.74 30.04 -32.27
CA ARG A 81 4.62 31.50 -32.26
C ARG A 81 3.92 31.96 -33.52
N VAL A 82 2.85 32.72 -33.35
CA VAL A 82 2.02 33.24 -34.46
C VAL A 82 2.92 33.97 -35.45
N GLY A 83 2.88 33.56 -36.73
CA GLY A 83 3.68 34.13 -37.81
C GLY A 83 5.17 33.77 -37.81
N ALA A 84 5.73 33.19 -36.73
CA ALA A 84 7.17 32.92 -36.60
C ALA A 84 7.55 31.43 -36.71
N GLY A 85 6.60 30.51 -36.51
CA GLY A 85 6.78 29.06 -36.68
C GLY A 85 6.87 28.29 -35.36
N THR A 86 7.40 27.07 -35.42
CA THR A 86 7.57 26.19 -34.25
C THR A 86 9.01 26.27 -33.73
N PHE A 87 9.16 26.32 -32.41
CA PHE A 87 10.45 26.41 -31.72
C PHE A 87 10.50 25.34 -30.64
N VAL A 88 11.70 24.95 -30.22
CA VAL A 88 11.89 24.20 -28.97
C VAL A 88 11.47 25.12 -27.81
N ALA A 89 10.66 24.62 -26.89
CA ALA A 89 10.08 25.42 -25.83
C ALA A 89 11.15 26.08 -24.95
N ARG A 90 10.99 27.39 -24.67
CA ARG A 90 11.95 28.15 -23.83
C ARG A 90 11.82 27.84 -22.34
N SER A 91 10.68 27.26 -21.93
CA SER A 91 10.41 26.82 -20.56
C SER A 91 11.20 25.58 -20.15
N LEU A 92 11.90 24.92 -21.08
CA LEU A 92 12.71 23.75 -20.77
C LEU A 92 13.90 24.13 -19.85
N PRO A 93 14.17 23.36 -18.79
CA PRO A 93 15.22 23.66 -17.83
C PRO A 93 16.60 23.83 -18.49
N ALA A 94 17.27 24.98 -18.26
CA ALA A 94 18.56 25.30 -18.86
C ALA A 94 19.68 24.31 -18.46
N ASN A 95 19.57 23.71 -17.27
CA ASN A 95 20.54 22.74 -16.74
C ASN A 95 20.56 21.40 -17.51
N LEU A 96 19.56 21.10 -18.36
CA LEU A 96 19.63 19.99 -19.31
C LEU A 96 20.69 20.22 -20.39
N PHE A 97 21.07 21.48 -20.62
CA PHE A 97 21.91 21.92 -21.73
C PHE A 97 23.30 22.39 -21.27
N ASP A 98 23.53 22.51 -19.95
CA ASP A 98 24.84 22.78 -19.33
C ASP A 98 25.73 21.52 -19.26
N ALA A 99 25.21 20.34 -19.58
CA ALA A 99 25.97 19.09 -19.66
C ALA A 99 26.84 18.99 -20.93
N GLY A 100 27.31 20.11 -21.47
CA GLY A 100 28.35 20.13 -22.50
C GLY A 100 29.66 19.63 -21.90
N HIS A 101 30.26 18.60 -22.51
CA HIS A 101 31.59 18.06 -22.21
C HIS A 101 31.78 17.31 -20.88
N ARG A 102 30.97 16.26 -20.63
CA ARG A 102 31.55 15.06 -20.01
C ARG A 102 31.79 14.02 -21.10
N GLU A 103 33.03 14.02 -21.57
CA GLU A 103 33.60 13.02 -22.45
C GLU A 103 33.24 11.60 -22.02
N ALA A 104 32.97 10.80 -23.04
CA ALA A 104 33.29 9.38 -23.16
C ALA A 104 33.04 8.47 -21.95
N VAL A 105 32.00 7.64 -22.08
CA VAL A 105 32.09 6.18 -21.96
C VAL A 105 33.17 5.66 -20.99
N SER A 106 33.04 5.97 -19.71
CA SER A 106 33.59 5.09 -18.69
C SER A 106 32.66 5.04 -17.48
N ASP A 107 32.22 3.81 -17.21
CA ASP A 107 31.71 3.38 -15.91
C ASP A 107 30.31 3.84 -15.45
N GLN A 108 29.33 3.82 -16.37
CA GLN A 108 27.92 4.05 -16.00
C GLN A 108 27.29 2.96 -15.11
N ARG A 109 27.91 1.78 -14.96
CA ARG A 109 27.41 0.73 -14.05
C ARG A 109 27.73 0.98 -12.59
N THR A 110 28.78 1.76 -12.26
CA THR A 110 29.23 2.00 -10.88
C THR A 110 28.75 3.33 -10.29
N ARG A 111 28.27 4.27 -11.13
CA ARG A 111 27.77 5.59 -10.70
C ARG A 111 26.25 5.73 -10.61
N ARG A 112 25.49 4.63 -10.44
CA ARG A 112 24.15 4.78 -9.85
C ARG A 112 24.37 5.25 -8.42
N GLY A 113 24.34 6.57 -8.20
CA GLY A 113 24.53 7.20 -6.90
C GLY A 113 23.79 6.42 -5.83
N ARG A 114 24.47 6.13 -4.72
CA ARG A 114 23.92 5.31 -3.64
C ARG A 114 22.57 5.88 -3.24
N ARG A 115 21.48 5.17 -3.57
CA ARG A 115 20.12 5.63 -3.26
C ARG A 115 20.04 5.79 -1.75
N VAL A 116 19.96 7.04 -1.27
CA VAL A 116 19.85 7.34 0.15
C VAL A 116 18.42 7.04 0.55
N LEU A 117 18.23 5.95 1.28
CA LEU A 117 16.95 5.64 1.90
C LEU A 117 16.91 6.26 3.30
N PRO A 118 15.77 6.83 3.73
CA PRO A 118 15.60 7.27 5.11
C PRO A 118 15.74 6.06 6.03
N ARG A 119 16.48 6.21 7.14
CA ARG A 119 16.58 5.20 8.18
C ARG A 119 15.28 5.20 8.98
N ASN A 120 14.26 4.49 8.50
CA ASN A 120 13.04 4.29 9.27
C ASN A 120 13.24 3.09 10.24
N PRO A 121 13.29 3.31 11.56
CA PRO A 121 13.47 2.22 12.53
C PRO A 121 12.36 1.16 12.48
N GLY A 122 11.18 1.51 11.92
CA GLY A 122 10.05 0.61 11.72
C GLY A 122 10.16 -0.32 10.52
N VAL A 123 11.10 -0.09 9.59
CA VAL A 123 11.31 -0.93 8.40
C VAL A 123 12.64 -1.66 8.54
N ARG A 124 12.64 -2.77 9.28
CA ARG A 124 13.79 -3.68 9.35
C ARG A 124 13.62 -4.77 8.29
N LEU A 125 14.64 -4.97 7.47
CA LEU A 125 14.75 -6.18 6.65
C LEU A 125 14.94 -7.35 7.62
N ARG A 126 13.85 -8.05 7.95
CA ARG A 126 13.95 -9.32 8.66
C ARG A 126 14.55 -10.34 7.71
N ALA A 127 15.42 -11.18 8.24
CA ALA A 127 15.85 -12.36 7.51
C ALA A 127 14.60 -13.18 7.13
N PRO A 128 14.56 -13.76 5.92
CA PRO A 128 13.60 -14.79 5.57
C PRO A 128 13.50 -15.85 6.67
N GLU A 129 12.39 -15.90 7.39
CA GLU A 129 12.14 -17.02 8.30
C GLU A 129 11.67 -18.22 7.46
N PRO A 130 12.42 -19.34 7.41
CA PRO A 130 12.10 -20.45 6.50
C PRO A 130 10.70 -21.02 6.72
N TRP A 131 10.22 -21.04 7.97
CA TRP A 131 8.88 -21.54 8.33
C TRP A 131 7.72 -20.61 7.92
N LEU A 132 8.02 -19.41 7.43
CA LEU A 132 7.04 -18.47 6.86
C LEU A 132 7.04 -18.47 5.32
N GLN A 133 8.03 -19.10 4.68
CA GLN A 133 8.22 -19.07 3.23
C GLN A 133 7.88 -20.40 2.55
N GLY A 134 7.57 -20.33 1.24
CA GLY A 134 7.38 -21.51 0.40
C GLY A 134 6.13 -22.36 0.70
N TRP A 135 6.03 -23.52 0.07
CA TRP A 135 5.00 -24.52 0.36
C TRP A 135 5.67 -25.71 1.03
N GLY A 136 5.04 -26.32 2.04
CA GLY A 136 5.60 -27.49 2.71
C GLY A 136 5.00 -27.79 4.08
N ALA A 137 5.38 -28.95 4.64
CA ALA A 137 4.99 -29.36 5.98
C ALA A 137 5.51 -28.36 7.04
N PHE A 138 4.78 -28.22 8.15
CA PHE A 138 5.11 -27.32 9.27
C PHE A 138 5.23 -25.83 8.91
N ARG A 139 4.74 -25.41 7.74
CA ARG A 139 4.53 -23.99 7.47
C ARG A 139 3.49 -23.45 8.43
N VAL A 140 3.87 -22.48 9.26
CA VAL A 140 2.94 -21.88 10.21
C VAL A 140 1.91 -21.02 9.48
N SER A 141 0.74 -20.86 10.09
CA SER A 141 -0.25 -19.89 9.63
C SER A 141 -0.87 -20.17 8.24
N GLN A 142 -0.69 -21.35 7.67
CA GLN A 142 -1.27 -21.77 6.39
C GLN A 142 -2.52 -22.63 6.65
N PRO A 143 -3.73 -22.23 6.21
CA PRO A 143 -4.89 -23.11 6.28
C PRO A 143 -4.82 -24.19 5.20
N ALA A 144 -5.67 -25.22 5.34
CA ALA A 144 -5.86 -26.29 4.36
C ALA A 144 -6.56 -25.76 3.09
N VAL A 145 -5.85 -24.95 2.31
CA VAL A 145 -6.36 -24.28 1.10
C VAL A 145 -6.79 -25.26 0.02
N GLU A 146 -6.22 -26.46 -0.01
CA GLU A 146 -6.61 -27.57 -0.85
C GLU A 146 -8.02 -28.10 -0.53
N ARG A 147 -8.53 -27.84 0.67
CA ARG A 147 -9.91 -28.18 1.09
C ARG A 147 -10.89 -27.02 0.91
N PHE A 148 -10.47 -25.89 0.36
CA PHE A 148 -11.34 -24.74 0.15
C PHE A 148 -12.48 -25.09 -0.84
N PRO A 149 -13.76 -24.78 -0.52
CA PRO A 149 -14.90 -25.19 -1.34
C PRO A 149 -15.08 -24.32 -2.60
N PHE A 150 -14.15 -24.41 -3.55
CA PHE A 150 -14.13 -23.59 -4.77
C PHE A 150 -15.40 -23.71 -5.61
N ALA A 151 -16.07 -24.87 -5.65
CA ALA A 151 -17.34 -25.02 -6.36
C ALA A 151 -18.44 -24.13 -5.78
N ALA A 152 -18.55 -24.06 -4.45
CA ALA A 152 -19.51 -23.19 -3.78
C ALA A 152 -19.13 -21.71 -3.96
N TRP A 153 -17.84 -21.38 -3.80
CA TRP A 153 -17.31 -20.04 -3.98
C TRP A 153 -17.57 -19.49 -5.39
N SER A 154 -17.20 -20.24 -6.44
CA SER A 154 -17.39 -19.83 -7.84
C SER A 154 -18.86 -19.62 -8.19
N ARG A 155 -19.77 -20.46 -7.67
CA ARG A 155 -21.21 -20.29 -7.84
C ARG A 155 -21.72 -18.99 -7.18
N LEU A 156 -21.25 -18.68 -5.98
CA LEU A 156 -21.60 -17.44 -5.28
C LEU A 156 -21.07 -16.20 -6.01
N LEU A 157 -19.83 -16.23 -6.49
CA LEU A 157 -19.26 -15.16 -7.30
C LEU A 157 -20.06 -14.95 -8.59
N ALA A 158 -20.30 -16.01 -9.36
CA ALA A 158 -21.05 -15.94 -10.60
C ALA A 158 -22.47 -15.37 -10.39
N ARG A 159 -23.13 -15.71 -9.28
CA ARG A 159 -24.45 -15.18 -8.93
C ARG A 159 -24.44 -13.66 -8.73
N HIS A 160 -23.42 -13.11 -8.05
CA HIS A 160 -23.38 -11.69 -7.70
C HIS A 160 -22.72 -10.81 -8.78
N CYS A 161 -21.82 -11.39 -9.60
CA CYS A 161 -21.10 -10.65 -10.64
C CYS A 161 -21.78 -10.67 -12.02
N ARG A 162 -22.83 -11.48 -12.24
CA ARG A 162 -23.47 -11.59 -13.57
C ARG A 162 -24.16 -10.30 -14.01
N ASN A 163 -24.77 -9.56 -13.09
CA ASN A 163 -25.39 -8.26 -13.36
C ASN A 163 -25.33 -7.39 -12.09
N PRO A 164 -24.14 -6.86 -11.74
CA PRO A 164 -23.98 -6.09 -10.52
C PRO A 164 -24.74 -4.77 -10.62
N ARG A 165 -25.44 -4.39 -9.54
CA ARG A 165 -26.00 -3.04 -9.43
C ARG A 165 -24.87 -2.02 -9.46
N ALA A 166 -25.06 -0.88 -10.12
CA ALA A 166 -24.04 0.17 -10.22
C ALA A 166 -23.49 0.62 -8.86
N ALA A 167 -24.32 0.62 -7.80
CA ALA A 167 -23.90 0.93 -6.44
C ALA A 167 -22.82 -0.01 -5.87
N LEU A 168 -22.68 -1.24 -6.39
CA LEU A 168 -21.60 -2.18 -6.02
C LEU A 168 -20.29 -1.90 -6.76
N LEU A 169 -20.34 -1.10 -7.84
CA LEU A 169 -19.20 -0.75 -8.68
C LEU A 169 -18.63 0.64 -8.36
N HIS A 170 -19.30 1.39 -7.49
CA HIS A 170 -18.85 2.71 -7.05
C HIS A 170 -18.06 2.63 -5.74
N TYR A 171 -17.32 3.68 -5.42
CA TYR A 171 -16.76 3.83 -4.08
C TYR A 171 -17.91 3.85 -3.07
N GLY A 172 -17.87 2.89 -2.15
CA GLY A 172 -18.87 2.74 -1.09
C GLY A 172 -18.44 3.38 0.21
N ASP A 173 -19.17 3.03 1.26
CA ASP A 173 -18.88 3.42 2.65
C ASP A 173 -17.40 3.12 3.02
N PRO A 174 -16.66 4.09 3.62
CA PRO A 174 -15.30 3.90 4.14
C PRO A 174 -15.15 2.71 5.10
N MET A 175 -16.19 2.38 5.85
CA MET A 175 -16.23 1.22 6.75
C MET A 175 -16.43 -0.10 6.00
N GLY A 176 -16.87 -0.06 4.74
CA GLY A 176 -17.09 -1.23 3.89
C GLY A 176 -18.56 -1.54 3.62
N HIS A 177 -18.79 -2.51 2.74
CA HIS A 177 -20.13 -2.86 2.26
C HIS A 177 -21.06 -3.26 3.40
N ARG A 178 -22.18 -2.54 3.56
CA ARG A 178 -23.07 -2.66 4.72
C ARG A 178 -23.63 -4.09 4.94
N PRO A 179 -24.21 -4.77 3.94
CA PRO A 179 -24.65 -6.17 4.09
C PRO A 179 -23.54 -7.11 4.54
N PHE A 180 -22.30 -6.89 4.09
CA PHE A 180 -21.17 -7.71 4.54
C PHE A 180 -20.83 -7.44 6.01
N ARG A 181 -20.82 -6.17 6.43
CA ARG A 181 -20.63 -5.80 7.85
C ARG A 181 -21.71 -6.37 8.76
N GLU A 182 -22.96 -6.42 8.31
CA GLU A 182 -24.07 -7.05 9.03
C GLU A 182 -23.85 -8.55 9.20
N ALA A 183 -23.42 -9.23 8.14
CA ALA A 183 -23.08 -10.66 8.20
C ALA A 183 -21.90 -10.92 9.17
N VAL A 184 -20.85 -10.09 9.13
CA VAL A 184 -19.72 -10.17 10.06
C VAL A 184 -20.19 -9.96 11.51
N ALA A 185 -20.96 -8.92 11.78
CA ALA A 185 -21.44 -8.64 13.13
C ALA A 185 -22.34 -9.77 13.67
N ALA A 186 -23.19 -10.36 12.82
CA ALA A 186 -24.03 -11.51 13.20
C ALA A 186 -23.19 -12.77 13.50
N TYR A 187 -22.20 -13.04 12.65
CA TYR A 187 -21.25 -14.14 12.86
C TYR A 187 -20.51 -13.99 14.19
N LEU A 188 -19.93 -12.81 14.45
CA LEU A 188 -19.13 -12.54 15.64
C LEU A 188 -19.93 -12.61 16.94
N ARG A 189 -21.17 -12.11 16.95
CA ARG A 189 -22.07 -12.24 18.11
C ARG A 189 -22.28 -13.70 18.49
N THR A 190 -22.48 -14.57 17.50
CA THR A 190 -22.79 -15.98 17.71
C THR A 190 -21.54 -16.80 18.02
N ALA A 191 -20.48 -16.64 17.23
CA ALA A 191 -19.28 -17.47 17.30
C ALA A 191 -18.30 -17.02 18.38
N ARG A 192 -18.27 -15.72 18.71
CA ARG A 192 -17.22 -15.10 19.54
C ARG A 192 -17.76 -14.34 20.74
N GLY A 193 -19.07 -14.14 20.86
CA GLY A 193 -19.67 -13.31 21.92
C GLY A 193 -19.28 -11.83 21.83
N VAL A 194 -18.76 -11.39 20.69
CA VAL A 194 -18.37 -10.00 20.44
C VAL A 194 -19.61 -9.12 20.45
N ARG A 195 -19.53 -8.02 21.21
CA ARG A 195 -20.61 -7.04 21.34
C ARG A 195 -20.35 -5.90 20.37
N GLY A 196 -21.05 -5.90 19.24
CA GLY A 196 -20.92 -4.83 18.25
C GLY A 196 -22.01 -4.85 17.20
N GLU A 197 -22.31 -3.67 16.66
CA GLU A 197 -23.22 -3.46 15.55
C GLU A 197 -22.45 -3.35 14.22
N ALA A 198 -23.16 -3.52 13.09
CA ALA A 198 -22.56 -3.40 11.77
C ALA A 198 -21.89 -2.03 11.50
N ARG A 199 -22.36 -0.95 12.16
CA ARG A 199 -21.73 0.38 12.05
C ARG A 199 -20.32 0.44 12.65
N GLN A 200 -20.01 -0.45 13.59
CA GLN A 200 -18.70 -0.55 14.26
C GLN A 200 -17.73 -1.48 13.53
N VAL A 201 -18.20 -2.22 12.53
CA VAL A 201 -17.36 -3.13 11.75
C VAL A 201 -16.66 -2.33 10.65
N MET A 202 -15.33 -2.34 10.62
CA MET A 202 -14.56 -1.80 9.49
C MET A 202 -13.95 -2.94 8.69
N VAL A 203 -14.20 -3.00 7.39
CA VAL A 203 -13.60 -4.00 6.49
C VAL A 203 -12.22 -3.54 6.03
N VAL A 204 -11.23 -4.39 6.17
CA VAL A 204 -9.82 -4.10 5.83
C VAL A 204 -9.20 -5.23 4.99
N SER A 205 -8.05 -4.95 4.39
CA SER A 205 -7.26 -5.87 3.57
C SER A 205 -6.42 -6.88 4.39
N GLY A 206 -6.90 -7.25 5.57
CA GLY A 206 -6.28 -8.17 6.54
C GLY A 206 -5.72 -7.49 7.80
N SER A 207 -5.29 -8.30 8.78
CA SER A 207 -4.90 -7.84 10.13
C SER A 207 -3.78 -6.80 10.13
N GLN A 208 -2.83 -6.87 9.19
CA GLN A 208 -1.75 -5.88 9.08
C GLN A 208 -2.27 -4.45 8.81
N GLN A 209 -3.27 -4.31 7.93
CA GLN A 209 -3.87 -3.00 7.69
C GLN A 209 -4.70 -2.57 8.91
N ALA A 210 -5.44 -3.51 9.51
CA ALA A 210 -6.18 -3.25 10.75
C ALA A 210 -5.26 -2.71 11.85
N LEU A 211 -4.12 -3.36 12.11
CA LEU A 211 -3.12 -2.93 13.09
C LEU A 211 -2.57 -1.54 12.76
N ALA A 212 -2.23 -1.26 11.50
CA ALA A 212 -1.73 0.04 11.09
C ALA A 212 -2.76 1.17 11.27
N ILE A 213 -4.03 0.91 10.92
CA ILE A 213 -5.14 1.86 11.12
C ILE A 213 -5.35 2.09 12.62
N THR A 214 -5.49 1.03 13.41
CA THR A 214 -5.69 1.11 14.86
C THR A 214 -4.55 1.87 15.53
N ALA A 215 -3.30 1.58 15.17
CA ALA A 215 -2.14 2.30 15.70
C ALA A 215 -2.19 3.80 15.36
N ARG A 216 -2.54 4.14 14.11
CA ARG A 216 -2.65 5.55 13.68
C ARG A 216 -3.79 6.31 14.37
N VAL A 217 -4.91 5.65 14.67
CA VAL A 217 -6.06 6.29 15.33
C VAL A 217 -5.80 6.46 16.84
N LEU A 218 -5.21 5.46 17.49
CA LEU A 218 -5.16 5.40 18.95
C LEU A 218 -3.89 5.98 19.58
N LEU A 219 -2.79 6.06 18.82
CA LEU A 219 -1.45 6.34 19.31
C LEU A 219 -0.87 7.62 18.73
N GLU A 220 -0.03 8.27 19.53
CA GLU A 220 0.84 9.37 19.14
C GLU A 220 2.31 8.91 19.16
N PRO A 221 3.21 9.54 18.37
CA PRO A 221 4.63 9.24 18.43
C PRO A 221 5.18 9.38 19.85
N GLY A 222 5.86 8.34 20.34
CA GLY A 222 6.38 8.28 21.71
C GLY A 222 5.49 7.55 22.71
N ASP A 223 4.23 7.29 22.38
CA ASP A 223 3.31 6.53 23.23
C ASP A 223 3.88 5.15 23.55
N ARG A 224 3.75 4.73 24.80
CA ARG A 224 4.17 3.40 25.25
C ARG A 224 3.09 2.37 24.94
N VAL A 225 3.46 1.24 24.36
CA VAL A 225 2.51 0.15 24.06
C VAL A 225 3.05 -1.17 24.60
N TRP A 226 2.27 -1.84 25.44
CA TRP A 226 2.57 -3.19 25.88
C TRP A 226 2.42 -4.15 24.70
N VAL A 227 3.41 -5.01 24.51
CA VAL A 227 3.38 -6.08 23.52
C VAL A 227 3.78 -7.38 24.20
N GLU A 228 3.08 -8.46 23.89
CA GLU A 228 3.46 -9.81 24.31
C GLU A 228 4.91 -10.14 23.89
N GLU A 229 5.69 -10.71 24.80
CA GLU A 229 7.06 -11.18 24.56
C GLU A 229 7.20 -12.64 25.06
N PRO A 230 7.41 -13.61 24.16
CA PRO A 230 7.46 -13.47 22.69
C PRO A 230 6.09 -13.12 22.08
N GLY A 231 6.09 -12.46 20.92
CA GLY A 231 4.87 -11.97 20.28
C GLY A 231 4.93 -11.83 18.77
N TYR A 232 3.82 -11.40 18.17
CA TYR A 232 3.70 -11.26 16.72
C TYR A 232 4.54 -10.10 16.16
N GLY A 233 5.52 -10.45 15.32
CA GLY A 233 6.43 -9.47 14.71
C GLY A 233 5.73 -8.39 13.88
N GLY A 234 4.68 -8.73 13.14
CA GLY A 234 3.96 -7.77 12.32
C GLY A 234 3.21 -6.71 13.12
N ALA A 235 2.71 -7.05 14.32
CA ALA A 235 2.13 -6.05 15.22
C ALA A 235 3.19 -5.10 15.78
N ARG A 236 4.37 -5.62 16.16
CA ARG A 236 5.51 -4.78 16.58
C ARG A 236 5.88 -3.78 15.48
N ASP A 237 6.00 -4.25 14.25
CA ASP A 237 6.37 -3.41 13.11
C ASP A 237 5.31 -2.31 12.86
N ALA A 238 4.02 -2.65 12.85
CA ALA A 238 2.92 -1.68 12.67
C ALA A 238 2.89 -0.61 13.78
N LEU A 239 3.08 -1.00 15.04
CA LEU A 239 3.11 -0.09 16.19
C LEU A 239 4.34 0.83 16.15
N MET A 240 5.52 0.30 15.83
CA MET A 240 6.74 1.11 15.67
C MET A 240 6.61 2.09 14.50
N MET A 241 5.94 1.71 13.40
CA MET A 241 5.69 2.60 12.26
C MET A 241 4.77 3.78 12.63
N ALA A 242 3.91 3.62 13.65
CA ALA A 242 3.15 4.71 14.25
C ALA A 242 3.97 5.58 15.23
N GLY A 243 5.25 5.25 15.45
CA GLY A 243 6.13 5.95 16.37
C GLY A 243 6.03 5.50 17.83
N ALA A 244 5.33 4.40 18.10
CA ALA A 244 5.17 3.88 19.46
C ALA A 244 6.49 3.35 20.05
N ARG A 245 6.66 3.53 21.36
CA ARG A 245 7.71 2.90 22.15
C ARG A 245 7.19 1.58 22.72
N LEU A 246 7.65 0.47 22.16
CA LEU A 246 7.20 -0.85 22.61
C LEU A 246 7.77 -1.20 23.97
N VAL A 247 6.91 -1.69 24.86
CA VAL A 247 7.26 -2.23 26.17
C VAL A 247 6.96 -3.73 26.11
N PRO A 248 7.98 -4.59 25.98
CA PRO A 248 7.78 -6.03 25.99
C PRO A 248 7.27 -6.47 27.37
N VAL A 249 6.22 -7.28 27.39
CA VAL A 249 5.64 -7.85 28.62
C VAL A 249 5.67 -9.37 28.50
N PRO A 250 6.25 -10.09 29.48
CA PRO A 250 6.34 -11.53 29.43
C PRO A 250 4.96 -12.18 29.38
N VAL A 251 4.93 -13.36 28.76
CA VAL A 251 3.74 -14.21 28.66
C VAL A 251 3.98 -15.46 29.51
N ASP A 252 3.08 -15.70 30.47
CA ASP A 252 3.07 -16.91 31.28
C ASP A 252 1.97 -17.87 30.80
N HIS A 253 1.69 -18.89 31.61
CA HIS A 253 0.67 -19.91 31.35
C HIS A 253 -0.77 -19.37 31.33
N GLU A 254 -1.01 -18.10 31.70
CA GLU A 254 -2.30 -17.43 31.58
C GLU A 254 -2.29 -16.29 30.55
N GLY A 255 -1.21 -16.09 29.78
CA GLY A 255 -1.08 -15.03 28.77
C GLY A 255 -0.18 -13.87 29.21
N LEU A 256 -0.37 -12.68 28.63
CA LEU A 256 0.39 -11.47 28.98
C LEU A 256 0.29 -11.16 30.49
N GLU A 257 1.42 -11.00 31.18
CA GLU A 257 1.47 -10.74 32.62
C GLU A 257 1.19 -9.26 32.96
N VAL A 258 -0.06 -8.95 33.34
CA VAL A 258 -0.50 -7.56 33.63
C VAL A 258 0.34 -6.92 34.73
N ALA A 259 0.70 -7.67 35.78
CA ALA A 259 1.53 -7.17 36.87
C ALA A 259 2.93 -6.77 36.40
N ALA A 260 3.56 -7.58 35.55
CA ALA A 260 4.86 -7.27 34.95
C ALA A 260 4.77 -6.01 34.06
N GLY A 261 3.69 -5.87 33.29
CA GLY A 261 3.42 -4.67 32.50
C GLY A 261 3.32 -3.41 33.36
N VAL A 262 2.61 -3.46 34.49
CA VAL A 262 2.50 -2.34 35.44
C VAL A 262 3.84 -2.02 36.09
N ALA A 263 4.60 -3.04 36.50
CA ALA A 263 5.90 -2.87 37.13
C ALA A 263 6.98 -2.30 36.18
N GLY A 264 6.87 -2.57 34.87
CA GLY A 264 7.78 -2.07 33.83
C GLY A 264 7.81 -0.54 33.66
N GLY A 265 6.93 0.19 34.36
CA GLY A 265 6.99 1.64 34.50
C GLY A 265 6.39 2.44 33.34
N GLY A 266 5.82 3.59 33.67
CA GLY A 266 5.20 4.53 32.73
C GLY A 266 3.77 4.16 32.33
N LYS A 267 2.98 5.18 31.97
CA LYS A 267 1.59 4.99 31.52
C LYS A 267 1.58 4.49 30.08
N ALA A 268 1.33 3.20 29.87
CA ALA A 268 1.15 2.64 28.53
C ALA A 268 -0.21 3.07 27.96
N ARG A 269 -0.22 3.53 26.70
CA ARG A 269 -1.41 3.97 25.98
C ARG A 269 -2.26 2.80 25.51
N ALA A 270 -1.63 1.68 25.17
CA ALA A 270 -2.32 0.48 24.69
C ALA A 270 -1.60 -0.81 25.09
N ALA A 271 -2.30 -1.94 25.02
CA ALA A 271 -1.73 -3.28 25.04
C ALA A 271 -2.18 -4.05 23.79
N TYR A 272 -1.24 -4.70 23.11
CA TYR A 272 -1.52 -5.65 22.03
C TYR A 272 -1.49 -7.09 22.59
N VAL A 273 -2.56 -7.84 22.36
CA VAL A 273 -2.72 -9.20 22.91
C VAL A 273 -3.38 -10.16 21.92
N THR A 274 -3.08 -11.45 22.07
CA THR A 274 -3.68 -12.56 21.30
C THR A 274 -4.38 -13.54 22.27
N PRO A 275 -5.48 -13.12 22.92
CA PRO A 275 -5.98 -13.77 24.14
C PRO A 275 -6.64 -15.13 23.90
N SER A 276 -7.17 -15.36 22.69
CA SER A 276 -7.74 -16.66 22.32
C SER A 276 -6.64 -17.70 22.22
N HIS A 277 -5.59 -17.41 21.46
CA HIS A 277 -4.52 -18.35 21.19
C HIS A 277 -3.25 -17.54 21.01
N GLN A 278 -2.39 -17.55 22.03
CA GLN A 278 -1.25 -16.66 22.06
C GLN A 278 -0.27 -17.01 20.95
N TYR A 279 0.18 -16.02 20.18
CA TYR A 279 1.20 -16.24 19.17
C TYR A 279 2.60 -15.85 19.70
N PRO A 280 3.59 -16.76 19.75
CA PRO A 280 3.60 -18.11 19.19
C PRO A 280 3.39 -19.25 20.21
N LEU A 281 3.21 -18.97 21.51
CA LEU A 281 3.25 -20.00 22.56
C LEU A 281 1.99 -20.88 22.65
N GLY A 282 0.90 -20.48 22.01
CA GLY A 282 -0.36 -21.21 21.97
C GLY A 282 -1.18 -21.16 23.27
N VAL A 283 -0.75 -20.37 24.25
CA VAL A 283 -1.44 -20.24 25.54
C VAL A 283 -2.81 -19.56 25.34
N THR A 284 -3.85 -20.06 25.98
CA THR A 284 -5.16 -19.37 26.03
C THR A 284 -5.21 -18.49 27.26
N MET A 285 -5.48 -17.19 27.09
CA MET A 285 -5.53 -16.26 28.22
C MET A 285 -6.70 -16.58 29.15
N SER A 286 -6.42 -16.74 30.44
CA SER A 286 -7.42 -17.12 31.44
C SER A 286 -8.48 -16.03 31.66
N ALA A 287 -9.67 -16.40 32.14
CA ALA A 287 -10.71 -15.42 32.47
C ALA A 287 -10.22 -14.39 33.52
N SER A 288 -9.45 -14.85 34.52
CA SER A 288 -8.82 -13.98 35.52
C SER A 288 -7.89 -12.96 34.85
N ARG A 289 -7.00 -13.40 33.96
CA ARG A 289 -6.07 -12.50 33.27
C ARG A 289 -6.77 -11.50 32.35
N ARG A 290 -7.83 -11.93 31.65
CA ARG A 290 -8.70 -11.06 30.83
C ARG A 290 -9.33 -9.94 31.66
N LEU A 291 -9.89 -10.28 32.83
CA LEU A 291 -10.49 -9.30 33.74
C LEU A 291 -9.45 -8.36 34.35
N GLN A 292 -8.25 -8.85 34.68
CA GLN A 292 -7.14 -8.01 35.13
C GLN A 292 -6.73 -6.99 34.06
N LEU A 293 -6.63 -7.41 32.80
CA LEU A 293 -6.27 -6.55 31.68
C LEU A 293 -7.34 -5.49 31.39
N LEU A 294 -8.62 -5.87 31.39
CA LEU A 294 -9.75 -4.93 31.27
C LEU A 294 -9.76 -3.92 32.42
N ALA A 295 -9.58 -4.38 33.65
CA ALA A 295 -9.54 -3.52 34.82
C ALA A 295 -8.36 -2.54 34.77
N TRP A 296 -7.20 -2.97 34.25
CA TRP A 296 -6.08 -2.07 33.97
C TRP A 296 -6.47 -1.00 32.95
N ALA A 297 -6.96 -1.41 31.77
CA ALA A 297 -7.33 -0.50 30.68
C ALA A 297 -8.36 0.56 31.13
N ARG A 298 -9.36 0.14 31.92
CA ARG A 298 -10.35 1.03 32.53
C ARG A 298 -9.70 2.05 33.47
N ARG A 299 -8.83 1.61 34.40
CA ARG A 299 -8.19 2.50 35.38
C ARG A 299 -7.23 3.50 34.75
N SER A 300 -6.47 3.10 33.72
CA SER A 300 -5.48 3.95 33.07
C SER A 300 -6.05 4.78 31.92
N GLY A 301 -7.25 4.44 31.43
CA GLY A 301 -7.81 4.98 30.19
C GLY A 301 -7.06 4.48 28.94
N SER A 302 -6.42 3.31 29.05
CA SER A 302 -5.64 2.70 27.98
C SER A 302 -6.50 1.83 27.07
N TRP A 303 -6.00 1.55 25.88
CA TRP A 303 -6.67 0.68 24.90
C TRP A 303 -6.15 -0.76 24.97
N ILE A 304 -6.97 -1.70 24.55
CA ILE A 304 -6.56 -3.07 24.28
C ILE A 304 -6.81 -3.35 22.80
N ILE A 305 -5.78 -3.83 22.11
CA ILE A 305 -5.83 -4.28 20.73
C ILE A 305 -5.84 -5.81 20.78
N GLU A 306 -7.02 -6.40 20.60
CA GLU A 306 -7.22 -7.84 20.57
C GLU A 306 -7.06 -8.34 19.12
N ASP A 307 -6.04 -9.15 18.84
CA ASP A 307 -5.87 -9.81 17.54
C ASP A 307 -6.30 -11.28 17.63
N ASP A 308 -7.38 -11.61 16.93
CA ASP A 308 -8.07 -12.90 17.00
C ASP A 308 -7.96 -13.61 15.64
N TYR A 309 -6.88 -14.37 15.46
CA TYR A 309 -6.45 -14.80 14.13
C TYR A 309 -6.88 -16.21 13.71
N ASP A 310 -7.07 -17.17 14.64
CA ASP A 310 -7.36 -18.59 14.34
C ASP A 310 -8.40 -19.22 15.29
N SER A 311 -9.17 -18.37 15.93
CA SER A 311 -10.00 -18.70 17.08
C SER A 311 -11.15 -19.67 16.81
N GLU A 312 -11.50 -19.84 15.53
CA GLU A 312 -12.45 -20.82 15.00
C GLU A 312 -11.96 -22.26 15.19
N TYR A 313 -10.65 -22.46 15.27
CA TYR A 313 -10.04 -23.79 15.35
C TYR A 313 -9.80 -24.19 16.80
N ARG A 314 -10.80 -24.82 17.42
CA ARG A 314 -10.70 -25.48 18.73
C ARG A 314 -11.07 -26.95 18.59
N TYR A 315 -10.14 -27.82 18.95
CA TYR A 315 -10.32 -29.27 18.82
C TYR A 315 -10.69 -29.98 20.12
N GLN A 316 -10.35 -29.37 21.27
CA GLN A 316 -10.50 -29.99 22.59
C GLN A 316 -11.57 -29.34 23.47
N SER A 317 -12.03 -28.14 23.11
CA SER A 317 -12.99 -27.35 23.90
C SER A 317 -14.01 -26.67 23.01
N LEU A 318 -15.08 -26.17 23.63
CA LEU A 318 -15.94 -25.18 23.01
C LEU A 318 -15.16 -23.89 22.68
N PRO A 319 -15.65 -23.08 21.72
CA PRO A 319 -15.08 -21.78 21.41
C PRO A 319 -14.96 -20.88 22.64
N VAL A 320 -13.79 -20.28 22.84
CA VAL A 320 -13.56 -19.27 23.90
C VAL A 320 -14.05 -17.92 23.39
N ALA A 321 -14.86 -17.23 24.20
CA ALA A 321 -15.34 -15.90 23.87
C ALA A 321 -14.19 -14.90 23.69
N ALA A 322 -14.39 -13.89 22.84
CA ALA A 322 -13.46 -12.78 22.66
C ALA A 322 -13.32 -11.98 23.97
N LEU A 323 -12.14 -11.42 24.21
CA LEU A 323 -11.89 -10.48 25.31
C LEU A 323 -12.81 -9.26 25.20
N GLN A 324 -13.03 -8.76 23.98
CA GLN A 324 -13.96 -7.67 23.69
C GLN A 324 -15.38 -7.97 24.18
N GLY A 325 -15.83 -9.24 24.14
CA GLY A 325 -17.15 -9.62 24.63
C GLY A 325 -17.36 -9.38 26.13
N LEU A 326 -16.27 -9.27 26.90
CA LEU A 326 -16.26 -8.97 28.34
C LEU A 326 -16.08 -7.47 28.64
N ASP A 327 -15.80 -6.65 27.62
CA ASP A 327 -15.57 -5.23 27.77
C ASP A 327 -16.89 -4.47 27.91
N HIS A 328 -16.99 -3.69 29.00
CA HIS A 328 -18.13 -2.82 29.29
C HIS A 328 -17.78 -1.33 29.16
N ASP A 329 -16.49 -1.00 29.06
CA ASP A 329 -15.98 0.37 29.06
C ASP A 329 -15.59 0.84 27.64
N GLY A 330 -15.74 -0.02 26.64
CA GLY A 330 -15.45 0.28 25.24
C GLY A 330 -13.96 0.56 25.00
N ARG A 331 -13.06 -0.15 25.70
CA ARG A 331 -11.60 -0.02 25.62
C ARG A 331 -10.93 -1.05 24.70
N VAL A 332 -11.67 -2.02 24.18
CA VAL A 332 -11.11 -3.05 23.29
C VAL A 332 -11.43 -2.75 21.83
N VAL A 333 -10.39 -2.67 20.98
CA VAL A 333 -10.51 -2.79 19.53
C VAL A 333 -10.24 -4.23 19.16
N TYR A 334 -11.23 -4.90 18.59
CA TYR A 334 -11.13 -6.28 18.15
C TYR A 334 -10.68 -6.34 16.68
N ILE A 335 -9.70 -7.19 16.38
CA ILE A 335 -9.18 -7.44 15.04
C ILE A 335 -9.46 -8.89 14.69
N GLY A 336 -10.16 -9.11 13.59
CA GLY A 336 -10.40 -10.44 13.03
C GLY A 336 -9.91 -10.58 11.59
N THR A 337 -9.77 -11.82 11.15
CA THR A 337 -9.23 -12.14 9.82
C THR A 337 -9.94 -13.31 9.18
N PHE A 338 -10.14 -13.25 7.87
CA PHE A 338 -10.60 -14.41 7.10
C PHE A 338 -9.45 -15.25 6.55
N SER A 339 -8.20 -14.87 6.84
CA SER A 339 -7.02 -15.51 6.25
C SER A 339 -6.85 -16.97 6.65
N LYS A 340 -7.41 -17.39 7.80
CA LYS A 340 -7.32 -18.78 8.28
C LYS A 340 -8.55 -19.61 7.93
N VAL A 341 -9.72 -18.99 7.81
CA VAL A 341 -10.98 -19.68 7.49
C VAL A 341 -11.31 -19.72 6.00
N LEU A 342 -10.74 -18.81 5.20
CA LEU A 342 -10.82 -18.83 3.74
C LEU A 342 -9.42 -19.17 3.17
N PHE A 343 -8.71 -18.18 2.64
CA PHE A 343 -7.34 -18.32 2.20
C PHE A 343 -6.59 -16.97 2.31
N PRO A 344 -5.28 -16.96 2.64
CA PRO A 344 -4.55 -15.72 2.92
C PRO A 344 -4.46 -14.76 1.73
N ALA A 345 -4.46 -15.27 0.50
CA ALA A 345 -4.34 -14.46 -0.71
C ALA A 345 -5.56 -13.54 -0.95
N LEU A 346 -6.70 -13.82 -0.31
CA LEU A 346 -7.89 -12.96 -0.40
C LEU A 346 -7.67 -11.60 0.27
N ARG A 347 -6.75 -11.53 1.25
CA ARG A 347 -6.43 -10.31 2.00
C ARG A 347 -7.71 -9.62 2.52
N LEU A 348 -8.46 -10.32 3.36
CA LEU A 348 -9.70 -9.82 3.94
C LEU A 348 -9.69 -10.00 5.46
N GLY A 349 -10.00 -8.92 6.17
CA GLY A 349 -10.14 -8.89 7.62
C GLY A 349 -11.08 -7.77 8.04
N TYR A 350 -11.23 -7.59 9.34
CA TYR A 350 -12.13 -6.60 9.89
C TYR A 350 -11.68 -6.11 11.27
N LEU A 351 -12.13 -4.92 11.62
CA LEU A 351 -12.07 -4.36 12.96
C LEU A 351 -13.49 -4.31 13.53
N VAL A 352 -13.63 -4.47 14.85
CA VAL A 352 -14.79 -3.96 15.60
C VAL A 352 -14.29 -2.85 16.52
N VAL A 353 -14.73 -1.63 16.25
CA VAL A 353 -14.25 -0.43 16.95
C VAL A 353 -15.28 0.09 17.96
N PRO A 354 -14.84 0.78 19.03
CA PRO A 354 -15.74 1.49 19.93
C PRO A 354 -16.68 2.44 19.18
N PRO A 355 -17.96 2.56 19.59
CA PRO A 355 -18.99 3.27 18.83
C PRO A 355 -18.68 4.77 18.67
N ASP A 356 -17.98 5.37 19.62
CA ASP A 356 -17.52 6.76 19.63
C ASP A 356 -16.31 7.03 18.72
N LEU A 357 -15.64 5.98 18.23
CA LEU A 357 -14.47 6.09 17.35
C LEU A 357 -14.78 5.78 15.89
N VAL A 358 -16.00 5.39 15.54
CA VAL A 358 -16.38 5.00 14.16
C VAL A 358 -15.96 6.04 13.13
N ASP A 359 -16.27 7.33 13.37
CA ASP A 359 -15.96 8.40 12.42
C ASP A 359 -14.45 8.64 12.28
N ARG A 360 -13.68 8.49 13.38
CA ARG A 360 -12.22 8.60 13.34
C ARG A 360 -11.59 7.48 12.54
N PHE A 361 -12.05 6.24 12.70
CA PHE A 361 -11.58 5.11 11.90
C PHE A 361 -11.97 5.26 10.43
N ALA A 362 -13.19 5.74 10.14
CA ALA A 362 -13.64 6.00 8.78
C ALA A 362 -12.78 7.05 8.06
N ALA A 363 -12.27 8.05 8.79
CA ALA A 363 -11.43 9.13 8.24
C ALA A 363 -10.00 8.72 7.87
N VAL A 364 -9.51 7.54 8.28
CA VAL A 364 -8.12 7.10 8.05
C VAL A 364 -7.92 6.47 6.65
N ARG A 365 -8.96 6.42 5.83
CA ARG A 365 -8.95 5.70 4.54
C ARG A 365 -8.27 6.43 3.40
#